data_AF-A0A2E0VUL6-F1
#
_entry.id   AF-A0A2E0VUL6-F1
#
_cell.length_a   1.000
_cell.length_b   1.000
_cell.length_c   1.000
_cell.angle_alpha   90.00
_cell.angle_beta   90.00
_cell.angle_gamma   90.00
#
_symmetry.space_group_name_H-M   'P 1'
#
loop_
_entity.id
_entity.type
_entity.pdbx_description
1 polymer ?
#
loop_
_entity_poly.entity_id
_entity_poly.type
_entity_poly.pdbx_seq_one_letter_code
_entity_poly.pdbx_strand_id
1 'polypeptide(L)'
;MNRMKTFPIMALFLSLFFAQDLSAQISGQVVDLYLNRYNSATTGAKLPVEDGEILGTMHFRGWTPGDEYQSSTAIRTYVTGTPTPGYLPGRLAFYTGGSDLFNHERMTILENGNIGIGLANPQELLDINGNTIVRGQRIFLGLASPFADGGEAFTHTDTDGFTGLPGDVLAINHNGDFEGGVYVGCPGLRVCGTLETECFKTTKNLIAEQGNVVAFGGASPAVDCDTPGEGDFIAYGNNGDFIAKHGNFIAEAGDLQALSGNVLADQNITSQNGNITALSGEISADQNITSQNGHLLAPNGNLVAQNVTASTGDVEASQNVKALLGNVSADFGDVTAGQNVIAAFDVKAGVNVQAVNDVTAGVNVQAFNDVRASVDVEAGNDVIAAADVEAGNDLFATDNLRVGVNSASMPSGYRAAIAGKLICEEVRVSLQADWPDYVFEEDYQLPSTTEWEAFIKANKHLPGVPSASEVADQGIALGEMQAILLQKIEELTLIVIEQQKQIELLRNRGIEESKN
;
A
#
# COMPACT_ATOMS: atom_id res chain seq x y z
N MET A 1 -47.34 113.74 37.89
CA MET A 1 -47.11 113.10 39.20
C MET A 1 -46.61 111.67 38.93
N ASN A 2 -45.34 111.35 39.21
CA ASN A 2 -44.83 110.84 40.50
C ASN A 2 -45.46 109.48 40.88
N ARG A 3 -44.74 108.35 41.02
CA ARG A 3 -43.28 108.02 41.04
C ARG A 3 -43.08 106.64 40.34
N MET A 4 -41.99 106.32 39.62
CA MET A 4 -40.65 105.90 40.12
C MET A 4 -40.74 104.83 41.22
N LYS A 5 -40.13 103.63 41.15
CA LYS A 5 -38.90 103.15 40.44
C LYS A 5 -39.23 101.81 39.67
N THR A 6 -38.34 101.00 39.06
CA THR A 6 -36.86 100.94 38.90
C THR A 6 -36.50 100.18 37.59
N PHE A 7 -35.21 100.13 37.23
CA PHE A 7 -34.56 99.29 36.19
C PHE A 7 -33.13 98.94 36.71
N PRO A 8 -32.29 98.12 36.04
CA PRO A 8 -32.35 96.66 35.79
C PRO A 8 -31.12 95.92 36.39
N ILE A 9 -30.92 94.62 36.11
CA ILE A 9 -29.68 93.79 36.08
C ILE A 9 -30.15 92.33 35.93
N MET A 10 -30.01 91.68 34.77
CA MET A 10 -28.84 90.99 34.20
C MET A 10 -28.61 89.55 34.74
N ALA A 11 -28.78 88.59 33.82
CA ALA A 11 -28.20 87.24 33.76
C ALA A 11 -28.61 86.13 34.76
N LEU A 12 -28.65 84.91 34.18
CA LEU A 12 -28.33 83.61 34.81
C LEU A 12 -29.25 83.10 35.94
N PHE A 13 -30.23 82.26 35.60
CA PHE A 13 -30.18 80.79 35.80
C PHE A 13 -31.53 80.12 35.48
N LEU A 14 -31.50 78.81 35.21
CA LEU A 14 -32.67 77.90 35.20
C LEU A 14 -33.70 78.03 34.06
N SER A 15 -33.25 78.10 32.81
CA SER A 15 -33.85 77.20 31.80
C SER A 15 -33.24 75.81 32.02
N LEU A 16 -33.90 74.96 32.81
CA LEU A 16 -33.44 73.57 32.96
C LEU A 16 -33.38 72.92 31.58
N PHE A 17 -32.23 72.32 31.28
CA PHE A 17 -32.12 71.30 30.26
C PHE A 17 -33.07 70.15 30.62
N PHE A 18 -34.23 70.12 30.00
CA PHE A 18 -34.91 68.86 29.75
C PHE A 18 -34.47 68.41 28.37
N ALA A 19 -33.64 67.37 28.33
CA ALA A 19 -33.58 66.52 27.15
C ALA A 19 -35.03 66.08 26.86
N GLN A 20 -35.49 66.27 25.63
CA GLN A 20 -36.79 65.77 25.22
C GLN A 20 -36.69 64.27 25.00
N ASP A 21 -36.80 63.51 26.10
CA ASP A 21 -37.13 62.09 26.04
C ASP A 21 -38.54 61.97 25.46
N LEU A 22 -38.63 61.88 24.13
CA LEU A 22 -39.87 61.56 23.42
C LEU A 22 -40.20 60.08 23.60
N SER A 23 -40.50 59.68 24.83
CA SER A 23 -40.87 58.32 25.18
C SER A 23 -42.36 58.08 24.91
N ALA A 24 -42.65 57.35 23.83
CA ALA A 24 -43.99 56.86 23.54
C ALA A 24 -44.27 55.57 24.36
N GLN A 25 -44.55 55.72 25.66
CA GLN A 25 -44.96 54.59 26.50
C GLN A 25 -46.49 54.53 26.62
N ILE A 26 -47.12 53.60 25.90
CA ILE A 26 -48.54 53.27 26.05
C ILE A 26 -48.63 51.92 26.77
N SER A 27 -49.15 51.92 28.00
CA SER A 27 -49.24 50.71 28.82
C SER A 27 -50.34 49.77 28.32
N GLY A 28 -49.99 48.51 28.05
CA GLY A 28 -50.96 47.42 27.86
C GLY A 28 -51.58 47.26 26.47
N GLN A 29 -51.11 47.97 25.44
CA GLN A 29 -51.49 47.71 24.04
C GLN A 29 -50.25 47.43 23.18
N VAL A 30 -50.43 46.58 22.16
CA VAL A 30 -49.45 46.41 21.07
C VAL A 30 -49.47 47.68 20.24
N VAL A 31 -48.31 48.31 20.06
CA VAL A 31 -48.17 49.55 19.28
C VAL A 31 -47.53 49.22 17.93
N ASP A 32 -48.34 49.24 16.88
CA ASP A 32 -47.87 49.11 15.49
C ASP A 32 -47.46 50.48 14.94
N LEU A 33 -46.26 50.55 14.34
CA LEU A 33 -45.79 51.75 13.62
C LEU A 33 -46.07 51.64 12.12
N TYR A 34 -47.18 52.24 11.68
CA TYR A 34 -47.53 52.30 10.25
C TYR A 34 -46.92 53.50 9.53
N LEU A 35 -45.97 53.26 8.63
CA LEU A 35 -45.42 54.26 7.71
C LEU A 35 -46.17 54.22 6.37
N ASN A 36 -47.25 54.99 6.26
CA ASN A 36 -48.10 55.02 5.07
C ASN A 36 -47.58 56.00 4.01
N ARG A 37 -47.23 55.51 2.82
CA ARG A 37 -46.91 56.32 1.63
C ARG A 37 -47.93 56.08 0.50
N TYR A 38 -48.21 57.12 -0.28
CA TYR A 38 -48.88 57.07 -1.58
C TYR A 38 -48.31 58.15 -2.50
N ASN A 39 -48.45 58.00 -3.81
CA ASN A 39 -48.04 59.03 -4.78
C ASN A 39 -49.22 59.98 -5.05
N SER A 40 -48.95 61.25 -5.35
CA SER A 40 -50.02 62.22 -5.62
C SER A 40 -50.17 62.51 -7.11
N ALA A 41 -51.39 62.39 -7.62
CA ALA A 41 -51.73 63.01 -8.90
C ALA A 41 -51.69 64.55 -8.79
N THR A 42 -51.59 65.24 -9.92
CA THR A 42 -51.72 66.71 -10.02
C THR A 42 -53.10 67.22 -9.58
N THR A 43 -54.10 66.32 -9.53
CA THR A 43 -55.46 66.57 -9.02
C THR A 43 -55.63 66.32 -7.52
N GLY A 44 -54.56 65.92 -6.81
CA GLY A 44 -54.61 65.55 -5.39
C GLY A 44 -55.18 64.14 -5.12
N ALA A 45 -55.49 63.36 -6.15
CA ALA A 45 -55.91 61.97 -6.00
C ALA A 45 -54.72 61.08 -5.58
N LYS A 46 -55.00 60.04 -4.79
CA LYS A 46 -54.00 59.01 -4.44
C LYS A 46 -53.71 58.15 -5.66
N LEU A 47 -52.44 58.04 -6.01
CA LEU A 47 -51.87 57.08 -6.94
C LEU A 47 -51.14 55.97 -6.14
N PRO A 48 -51.07 54.74 -6.68
CA PRO A 48 -50.21 53.71 -6.11
C PRO A 48 -48.75 54.15 -6.12
N VAL A 49 -47.95 53.50 -5.28
CA VAL A 49 -46.49 53.50 -5.40
C VAL A 49 -46.05 52.62 -6.58
N GLU A 50 -44.86 52.86 -7.10
CA GLU A 50 -44.29 52.18 -8.28
C GLU A 50 -43.04 51.37 -7.91
N ASP A 51 -42.56 50.54 -8.83
CA ASP A 51 -41.36 49.71 -8.63
C ASP A 51 -40.11 50.57 -8.33
N GLY A 52 -39.24 50.07 -7.44
CA GLY A 52 -38.04 50.76 -6.98
C GLY A 52 -38.29 51.92 -6.00
N GLU A 53 -39.54 52.27 -5.69
CA GLU A 53 -39.84 53.38 -4.80
C GLU A 53 -39.63 53.06 -3.32
N ILE A 54 -39.20 54.06 -2.55
CA ILE A 54 -38.95 53.93 -1.11
C ILE A 54 -40.26 54.13 -0.33
N LEU A 55 -40.73 53.10 0.40
CA LEU A 55 -41.92 53.19 1.26
C LEU A 55 -41.62 54.00 2.54
N GLY A 56 -40.43 53.80 3.10
CA GLY A 56 -39.95 54.54 4.27
C GLY A 56 -38.47 54.34 4.52
N THR A 57 -37.88 55.17 5.39
CA THR A 57 -36.53 54.96 5.90
C THR A 57 -36.47 55.34 7.38
N MET A 58 -36.05 54.40 8.21
CA MET A 58 -35.71 54.62 9.60
C MET A 58 -34.23 54.99 9.69
N HIS A 59 -33.95 56.25 10.04
CA HIS A 59 -32.59 56.78 10.19
C HIS A 59 -32.13 56.72 11.65
N PHE A 60 -30.94 56.18 11.89
CA PHE A 60 -30.29 56.25 13.19
C PHE A 60 -29.22 57.35 13.14
N ARG A 61 -29.47 58.45 13.86
CA ARG A 61 -28.69 59.69 13.78
C ARG A 61 -28.01 60.04 15.10
N GLY A 62 -26.80 60.58 15.02
CA GLY A 62 -26.05 61.11 16.16
C GLY A 62 -25.60 62.55 15.91
N TRP A 63 -25.44 63.33 16.98
CA TRP A 63 -24.80 64.65 16.93
C TRP A 63 -23.29 64.48 16.72
N THR A 64 -22.71 65.25 15.79
CA THR A 64 -21.28 65.16 15.44
C THR A 64 -20.52 66.43 15.85
N PRO A 65 -19.18 66.41 15.87
CA PRO A 65 -18.36 67.60 16.11
C PRO A 65 -18.49 68.72 15.05
N GLY A 66 -19.28 68.52 13.98
CA GLY A 66 -19.61 69.55 12.98
C GLY A 66 -20.85 70.38 13.33
N ASP A 67 -21.37 70.27 14.55
CA ASP A 67 -22.64 70.86 15.01
C ASP A 67 -23.86 70.47 14.16
N GLU A 68 -23.91 69.19 13.77
CA GLU A 68 -24.95 68.63 12.92
C GLU A 68 -25.34 67.18 13.33
N TYR A 69 -26.55 66.77 12.96
CA TYR A 69 -26.99 65.37 13.08
C TYR A 69 -26.65 64.58 11.81
N GLN A 70 -25.77 63.59 11.89
CA GLN A 70 -25.48 62.69 10.78
C GLN A 70 -26.13 61.32 10.94
N SER A 71 -26.51 60.69 9.82
CA SER A 71 -27.03 59.31 9.81
C SER A 71 -25.87 58.33 9.72
N SER A 72 -25.69 57.47 10.72
CA SER A 72 -24.63 56.45 10.68
C SER A 72 -25.09 55.17 9.96
N THR A 73 -26.34 54.79 10.22
CA THR A 73 -27.02 53.61 9.66
C THR A 73 -28.47 53.94 9.33
N ALA A 74 -29.08 53.13 8.46
CA ALA A 74 -30.51 53.20 8.18
C ALA A 74 -31.08 51.82 7.84
N ILE A 75 -32.37 51.67 8.11
CA ILE A 75 -33.20 50.58 7.61
C ILE A 75 -34.18 51.21 6.62
N ARG A 76 -34.27 50.68 5.41
CA ARG A 76 -35.11 51.23 4.33
C ARG A 76 -35.93 50.13 3.69
N THR A 77 -37.18 50.45 3.37
CA THR A 77 -38.09 49.59 2.62
C THR A 77 -38.27 50.12 1.20
N TYR A 78 -38.20 49.21 0.23
CA TYR A 78 -38.46 49.48 -1.18
C TYR A 78 -39.65 48.67 -1.67
N VAL A 79 -40.40 49.21 -2.63
CA VAL A 79 -41.29 48.45 -3.51
C VAL A 79 -40.41 47.68 -4.50
N THR A 80 -40.79 46.43 -4.82
CA THR A 80 -40.05 45.57 -5.76
C THR A 80 -41.01 44.88 -6.72
N GLY A 81 -40.97 45.23 -8.00
CA GLY A 81 -42.00 44.84 -8.96
C GLY A 81 -43.28 45.67 -8.84
N THR A 82 -44.30 45.32 -9.65
CA THR A 82 -45.52 46.13 -9.82
C THR A 82 -46.56 45.83 -8.74
N PRO A 83 -47.01 46.82 -7.94
CA PRO A 83 -48.08 46.62 -6.97
C PRO A 83 -49.43 46.31 -7.62
N THR A 84 -50.23 45.46 -6.95
CA THR A 84 -51.55 45.03 -7.42
C THR A 84 -52.61 45.14 -6.31
N PRO A 85 -53.92 45.08 -6.61
CA PRO A 85 -54.95 45.18 -5.58
C PRO A 85 -54.81 44.12 -4.49
N GLY A 86 -54.45 44.55 -3.28
CA GLY A 86 -54.26 43.68 -2.11
C GLY A 86 -52.84 43.13 -1.93
N TYR A 87 -51.90 43.43 -2.83
CA TYR A 87 -50.52 42.94 -2.75
C TYR A 87 -49.52 44.04 -3.14
N LEU A 88 -48.65 44.38 -2.18
CA LEU A 88 -47.56 45.35 -2.33
C LEU A 88 -46.24 44.60 -2.12
N PRO A 89 -45.56 44.20 -3.19
CA PRO A 89 -44.29 43.51 -3.08
C PRO A 89 -43.19 44.49 -2.63
N GLY A 90 -42.25 44.01 -1.82
CA GLY A 90 -41.19 44.88 -1.31
C GLY A 90 -40.06 44.16 -0.58
N ARG A 91 -38.91 44.83 -0.48
CA ARG A 91 -37.72 44.36 0.21
C ARG A 91 -37.30 45.27 1.36
N LEU A 92 -36.70 44.69 2.40
CA LEU A 92 -36.10 45.38 3.53
C LEU A 92 -34.58 45.40 3.36
N ALA A 93 -33.96 46.58 3.41
CA ALA A 93 -32.53 46.75 3.21
C ALA A 93 -31.88 47.51 4.38
N PHE A 94 -30.72 47.02 4.81
CA PHE A 94 -29.90 47.55 5.90
C PHE A 94 -28.64 48.22 5.34
N TYR A 95 -28.41 49.47 5.76
CA TYR A 95 -27.33 50.31 5.26
C TYR A 95 -26.36 50.71 6.37
N THR A 96 -25.06 50.62 6.09
CA THR A 96 -23.99 51.16 6.95
C THR A 96 -22.90 51.82 6.09
N GLY A 97 -22.69 53.12 6.30
CA GLY A 97 -21.80 53.89 5.41
C GLY A 97 -21.52 55.35 5.82
N GLY A 98 -22.05 55.83 6.94
CA GLY A 98 -21.82 57.21 7.39
C GLY A 98 -22.27 58.23 6.33
N SER A 99 -21.34 59.06 5.84
CA SER A 99 -21.63 60.10 4.85
C SER A 99 -22.08 59.58 3.48
N ASP A 100 -21.78 58.32 3.12
CA ASP A 100 -22.25 57.68 1.89
C ASP A 100 -23.16 56.48 2.15
N LEU A 101 -24.07 56.64 3.12
CA LEU A 101 -24.91 55.59 3.67
C LEU A 101 -25.61 54.72 2.62
N PHE A 102 -26.18 55.32 1.58
CA PHE A 102 -27.08 54.62 0.64
C PHE A 102 -26.39 53.96 -0.55
N ASN A 103 -25.10 54.21 -0.76
CA ASN A 103 -24.27 53.41 -1.69
C ASN A 103 -23.70 52.14 -1.02
N HIS A 104 -24.02 51.91 0.26
CA HIS A 104 -23.48 50.83 1.07
C HIS A 104 -24.60 49.98 1.70
N GLU A 105 -25.38 49.35 0.83
CA GLU A 105 -26.29 48.26 1.20
C GLU A 105 -25.46 47.08 1.73
N ARG A 106 -25.79 46.58 2.93
CA ARG A 106 -25.02 45.50 3.58
C ARG A 106 -25.79 44.20 3.66
N MET A 107 -27.09 44.28 3.88
CA MET A 107 -27.97 43.13 3.99
C MET A 107 -29.33 43.50 3.42
N THR A 108 -29.93 42.58 2.67
CA THR A 108 -31.28 42.71 2.12
C THR A 108 -32.09 41.46 2.42
N ILE A 109 -33.37 41.64 2.72
CA ILE A 109 -34.36 40.58 2.84
C ILE A 109 -35.42 40.85 1.77
N LEU A 110 -35.56 39.94 0.81
CA LEU A 110 -36.59 39.99 -0.22
C LEU A 110 -37.92 39.44 0.31
N GLU A 111 -39.02 39.75 -0.38
CA GLU A 111 -40.36 39.28 0.00
C GLU A 111 -40.54 37.74 -0.03
N ASN A 112 -39.73 37.04 -0.82
CA ASN A 112 -39.72 35.57 -0.89
C ASN A 112 -38.97 34.93 0.30
N GLY A 113 -38.37 35.73 1.19
CA GLY A 113 -37.59 35.29 2.34
C GLY A 113 -36.08 35.20 2.10
N ASN A 114 -35.59 35.40 0.86
CA ASN A 114 -34.17 35.34 0.55
C ASN A 114 -33.39 36.47 1.25
N ILE A 115 -32.31 36.09 1.95
CA ILE A 115 -31.43 37.00 2.68
C ILE A 115 -30.11 37.14 1.93
N GLY A 116 -29.86 38.34 1.40
CA GLY A 116 -28.59 38.72 0.80
C GLY A 116 -27.68 39.41 1.82
N ILE A 117 -26.41 39.04 1.89
CA ILE A 117 -25.36 39.81 2.59
C ILE A 117 -24.33 40.24 1.54
N GLY A 118 -24.14 41.55 1.38
CA GLY A 118 -23.38 42.12 0.26
C GLY A 118 -24.08 42.02 -1.11
N LEU A 119 -25.37 41.65 -1.13
CA LEU A 119 -26.18 41.46 -2.33
C LEU A 119 -27.55 42.14 -2.19
N ALA A 120 -27.98 42.81 -3.25
CA ALA A 120 -29.31 43.40 -3.35
C ALA A 120 -30.38 42.41 -3.85
N ASN A 121 -29.96 41.40 -4.61
CA ASN A 121 -30.82 40.42 -5.30
C ASN A 121 -30.33 38.97 -5.02
N PRO A 122 -30.43 38.48 -3.77
CA PRO A 122 -30.04 37.12 -3.41
C PRO A 122 -30.84 36.05 -4.18
N GLN A 123 -30.14 35.07 -4.77
CA GLN A 123 -30.80 33.99 -5.53
C GLN A 123 -31.33 32.88 -4.60
N GLU A 124 -30.64 32.64 -3.49
CA GLU A 124 -30.98 31.61 -2.49
C GLU A 124 -31.46 32.19 -1.16
N LEU A 125 -31.99 31.32 -0.28
CA LEU A 125 -32.50 31.72 1.05
C LEU A 125 -31.45 32.46 1.91
N LEU A 126 -30.17 32.10 1.77
CA LEU A 126 -29.05 32.84 2.32
C LEU A 126 -27.93 32.90 1.28
N ASP A 127 -27.65 34.09 0.77
CA ASP A 127 -26.70 34.35 -0.32
C ASP A 127 -25.71 35.44 0.13
N ILE A 128 -24.41 35.15 0.10
CA ILE A 128 -23.37 35.99 0.71
C ILE A 128 -22.26 36.29 -0.29
N ASN A 129 -22.19 37.55 -0.73
CA ASN A 129 -21.09 38.06 -1.55
C ASN A 129 -19.92 38.49 -0.66
N GLY A 130 -19.13 37.51 -0.22
CA GLY A 130 -17.93 37.71 0.57
C GLY A 130 -17.58 36.51 1.45
N ASN A 131 -16.46 36.61 2.15
CA ASN A 131 -15.99 35.54 3.04
C ASN A 131 -16.84 35.46 4.31
N THR A 132 -17.31 34.25 4.65
CA THR A 132 -18.10 33.98 5.86
C THR A 132 -17.28 33.19 6.88
N ILE A 133 -17.31 33.61 8.15
CA ILE A 133 -16.73 32.85 9.28
C ILE A 133 -17.87 32.37 10.17
N VAL A 134 -18.17 31.07 10.11
CA VAL A 134 -19.14 30.44 11.02
C VAL A 134 -18.39 29.94 12.27
N ARG A 135 -18.73 30.48 13.44
CA ARG A 135 -18.14 30.06 14.73
C ARG A 135 -19.10 29.17 15.49
N GLY A 136 -18.68 27.93 15.73
CA GLY A 136 -19.44 26.89 16.44
C GLY A 136 -18.73 25.56 16.31
N GLN A 137 -19.26 24.50 16.93
CA GLN A 137 -18.69 23.15 16.82
C GLN A 137 -19.20 22.36 15.59
N ARG A 138 -20.32 22.79 14.97
CA ARG A 138 -20.99 22.07 13.87
C ARG A 138 -21.65 23.04 12.90
N ILE A 139 -21.64 22.67 11.63
CA ILE A 139 -22.47 23.24 10.54
C ILE A 139 -23.31 22.08 10.00
N PHE A 140 -24.62 22.30 9.82
CA PHE A 140 -25.52 21.29 9.23
C PHE A 140 -25.83 21.71 7.79
N LEU A 141 -25.60 20.81 6.83
CA LEU A 141 -25.85 21.01 5.40
C LEU A 141 -26.73 19.87 4.88
N GLY A 142 -27.77 20.18 4.09
CA GLY A 142 -28.69 19.22 3.44
C GLY A 142 -29.56 18.30 4.32
N LEU A 143 -29.35 18.25 5.64
CA LEU A 143 -30.08 17.34 6.53
C LEU A 143 -31.42 17.91 7.01
N ALA A 144 -32.53 17.27 6.64
CA ALA A 144 -33.88 17.61 7.10
C ALA A 144 -34.10 17.39 8.63
N SER A 145 -33.21 16.63 9.30
CA SER A 145 -33.14 16.57 10.76
C SER A 145 -31.73 16.21 11.22
N PRO A 146 -31.30 16.58 12.45
CA PRO A 146 -29.95 16.30 12.95
C PRO A 146 -29.63 14.81 13.19
N PHE A 147 -30.56 13.90 12.90
CA PHE A 147 -30.42 12.44 13.08
C PHE A 147 -31.06 11.62 11.93
N ALA A 148 -31.28 12.23 10.75
CA ALA A 148 -31.82 11.51 9.60
C ALA A 148 -30.67 10.96 8.72
N ASP A 149 -30.56 9.64 8.64
CA ASP A 149 -29.67 8.98 7.68
C ASP A 149 -30.11 9.32 6.25
N GLY A 150 -29.21 9.93 5.45
CA GLY A 150 -29.41 10.11 4.00
C GLY A 150 -29.91 11.47 3.50
N GLY A 151 -29.51 12.59 4.12
CA GLY A 151 -29.61 13.89 3.45
C GLY A 151 -28.42 14.14 2.51
N GLU A 152 -28.67 14.38 1.24
CA GLU A 152 -27.67 14.83 0.26
C GLU A 152 -27.18 16.24 0.65
N ALA A 153 -25.97 16.35 1.17
CA ALA A 153 -25.45 17.58 1.79
C ALA A 153 -25.06 18.67 0.76
N PHE A 154 -24.77 18.26 -0.46
CA PHE A 154 -24.43 19.09 -1.61
C PHE A 154 -25.04 18.43 -2.85
N THR A 155 -25.58 19.23 -3.76
CA THR A 155 -25.95 18.79 -5.11
C THR A 155 -25.40 19.81 -6.10
N HIS A 156 -24.46 19.41 -6.95
CA HIS A 156 -24.13 20.20 -8.14
C HIS A 156 -25.21 19.98 -9.19
N THR A 157 -25.79 21.05 -9.70
CA THR A 157 -26.61 20.99 -10.94
C THR A 157 -25.75 21.48 -12.10
N ASP A 158 -25.79 20.76 -13.23
CA ASP A 158 -24.78 20.75 -14.30
C ASP A 158 -24.49 22.11 -15.00
N THR A 159 -25.11 23.21 -14.59
CA THR A 159 -24.97 24.53 -15.21
C THR A 159 -23.74 25.33 -14.78
N ASP A 160 -23.12 25.01 -13.64
CA ASP A 160 -22.01 25.81 -13.09
C ASP A 160 -20.63 25.23 -13.40
N GLY A 161 -20.10 25.59 -14.58
CA GLY A 161 -18.67 25.82 -14.84
C GLY A 161 -17.68 24.64 -14.89
N PHE A 162 -18.01 23.46 -14.37
CA PHE A 162 -17.07 22.34 -14.19
C PHE A 162 -17.38 21.11 -15.06
N THR A 163 -17.52 21.30 -16.38
CA THR A 163 -17.79 20.20 -17.32
C THR A 163 -16.64 19.18 -17.37
N GLY A 164 -16.88 17.95 -16.91
CA GLY A 164 -15.97 16.81 -17.12
C GLY A 164 -15.54 16.03 -15.87
N LEU A 165 -15.94 16.45 -14.66
CA LEU A 165 -15.69 15.70 -13.43
C LEU A 165 -16.96 14.98 -12.95
N PRO A 166 -16.88 13.69 -12.52
CA PRO A 166 -18.05 12.95 -12.08
C PRO A 166 -18.35 13.15 -10.58
N GLY A 167 -19.47 13.83 -10.27
CA GLY A 167 -20.14 13.81 -8.96
C GLY A 167 -19.50 14.66 -7.85
N ASP A 168 -20.33 15.02 -6.87
CA ASP A 168 -20.09 15.96 -5.76
C ASP A 168 -18.64 16.06 -5.23
N VAL A 169 -17.93 17.11 -5.64
CA VAL A 169 -16.55 17.38 -5.22
C VAL A 169 -16.52 18.33 -4.01
N LEU A 170 -16.38 17.76 -2.80
CA LEU A 170 -16.05 18.53 -1.60
C LEU A 170 -14.54 18.86 -1.56
N ALA A 171 -14.14 19.93 -2.24
CA ALA A 171 -12.76 20.40 -2.26
C ALA A 171 -12.41 21.21 -1.00
N ILE A 172 -12.09 20.54 0.11
CA ILE A 172 -11.42 21.17 1.26
C ILE A 172 -9.93 21.24 0.95
N ASN A 173 -9.50 22.33 0.32
CA ASN A 173 -8.08 22.58 0.01
C ASN A 173 -7.58 23.79 0.81
N HIS A 174 -6.57 23.56 1.67
CA HIS A 174 -5.66 24.60 2.10
C HIS A 174 -4.25 24.26 1.61
N ASN A 175 -3.77 24.99 0.60
CA ASN A 175 -2.45 24.87 -0.03
C ASN A 175 -2.07 23.54 -0.71
N GLY A 176 -2.88 22.49 -0.59
CA GLY A 176 -2.67 21.20 -1.27
C GLY A 176 -2.82 19.98 -0.35
N ASP A 177 -2.69 20.18 0.97
CA ASP A 177 -2.43 19.10 1.92
C ASP A 177 -3.53 19.00 3.00
N PHE A 178 -3.71 17.80 3.56
CA PHE A 178 -4.70 17.49 4.61
C PHE A 178 -4.01 17.26 5.97
N GLU A 179 -3.22 18.23 6.46
CA GLU A 179 -2.54 18.11 7.77
C GLU A 179 -3.54 17.90 8.93
N GLY A 180 -3.68 16.64 9.38
CA GLY A 180 -4.46 16.24 10.55
C GLY A 180 -5.08 14.84 10.44
N GLY A 181 -5.64 14.34 11.54
CA GLY A 181 -6.38 13.06 11.57
C GLY A 181 -7.72 13.18 10.85
N VAL A 182 -7.83 12.62 9.65
CA VAL A 182 -9.05 12.68 8.82
C VAL A 182 -9.89 11.41 8.98
N TYR A 183 -11.03 11.50 9.66
CA TYR A 183 -12.02 10.41 9.75
C TYR A 183 -13.09 10.55 8.66
N VAL A 184 -13.14 9.62 7.70
CA VAL A 184 -14.19 9.56 6.68
C VAL A 184 -15.08 8.34 6.89
N GLY A 185 -16.24 8.57 7.52
CA GLY A 185 -17.24 7.52 7.78
C GLY A 185 -18.11 7.13 6.58
N CYS A 186 -17.74 7.51 5.35
CA CYS A 186 -18.52 7.27 4.13
C CYS A 186 -17.81 6.27 3.20
N PRO A 187 -18.57 5.45 2.42
CA PRO A 187 -17.97 4.53 1.45
C PRO A 187 -17.30 5.26 0.28
N GLY A 188 -15.99 5.07 0.13
CA GLY A 188 -15.23 5.54 -1.03
C GLY A 188 -14.72 6.98 -0.92
N LEU A 189 -13.77 7.24 -0.02
CA LEU A 189 -12.98 8.48 -0.10
C LEU A 189 -12.14 8.45 -1.38
N ARG A 190 -12.40 9.40 -2.29
CA ARG A 190 -11.67 9.56 -3.55
C ARG A 190 -10.74 10.78 -3.45
N VAL A 191 -9.44 10.55 -3.33
CA VAL A 191 -8.45 11.66 -3.27
C VAL A 191 -7.88 11.95 -4.66
N CYS A 192 -7.85 13.24 -5.01
CA CYS A 192 -7.19 13.77 -6.21
C CYS A 192 -6.07 14.73 -5.78
N GLY A 193 -4.90 14.19 -5.44
CA GLY A 193 -3.76 14.88 -4.84
C GLY A 193 -3.00 13.97 -3.88
N THR A 194 -1.86 14.42 -3.36
CA THR A 194 -1.20 13.69 -2.26
C THR A 194 -2.06 13.80 -1.00
N LEU A 195 -2.31 12.68 -0.32
CA LEU A 195 -2.90 12.66 1.01
C LEU A 195 -1.78 12.44 2.04
N GLU A 196 -1.47 13.45 2.84
CA GLU A 196 -0.54 13.36 3.97
C GLU A 196 -1.35 13.38 5.27
N THR A 197 -1.17 12.40 6.16
CA THR A 197 -1.93 12.31 7.44
C THR A 197 -1.05 11.82 8.59
N GLU A 198 -1.45 12.11 9.84
CA GLU A 198 -0.81 11.52 11.03
C GLU A 198 -1.25 10.07 11.32
N CYS A 199 -2.44 9.68 10.86
CA CYS A 199 -3.03 8.35 11.02
C CYS A 199 -4.36 8.29 10.24
N PHE A 200 -4.69 7.17 9.62
CA PHE A 200 -5.91 7.04 8.80
C PHE A 200 -6.71 5.77 9.11
N LYS A 201 -7.88 5.94 9.73
CA LYS A 201 -8.86 4.88 10.03
C LYS A 201 -10.05 4.94 9.05
N THR A 202 -10.29 3.87 8.28
CA THR A 202 -11.46 3.75 7.38
C THR A 202 -12.27 2.46 7.58
N THR A 203 -13.60 2.57 7.46
CA THR A 203 -14.54 1.43 7.48
C THR A 203 -14.83 0.86 6.08
N LYS A 204 -14.31 1.51 5.04
CA LYS A 204 -14.60 1.25 3.62
C LYS A 204 -13.36 1.51 2.74
N ASN A 205 -13.42 1.17 1.46
CA ASN A 205 -12.30 1.40 0.53
C ASN A 205 -11.80 2.86 0.57
N LEU A 206 -10.48 3.03 0.71
CA LEU A 206 -9.77 4.27 0.39
C LEU A 206 -9.27 4.17 -1.04
N ILE A 207 -9.60 5.15 -1.88
CA ILE A 207 -9.16 5.18 -3.28
C ILE A 207 -8.43 6.49 -3.57
N ALA A 208 -7.10 6.45 -3.64
CA ALA A 208 -6.33 7.54 -4.23
C ALA A 208 -6.33 7.40 -5.75
N GLU A 209 -6.89 8.38 -6.45
CA GLU A 209 -6.99 8.36 -7.91
C GLU A 209 -6.01 9.28 -8.61
N GLN A 210 -5.39 10.21 -7.91
CA GLN A 210 -4.20 10.93 -8.35
C GLN A 210 -3.35 11.22 -7.11
N GLY A 211 -2.02 11.10 -7.18
CA GLY A 211 -1.12 11.35 -6.05
C GLY A 211 -0.82 10.13 -5.18
N ASN A 212 0.07 10.32 -4.19
CA ASN A 212 0.44 9.30 -3.21
C ASN A 212 -0.47 9.38 -1.97
N VAL A 213 -0.55 8.29 -1.21
CA VAL A 213 -1.07 8.32 0.16
C VAL A 213 0.10 8.09 1.11
N VAL A 214 0.32 9.04 2.02
CA VAL A 214 1.46 9.04 2.94
C VAL A 214 0.97 9.25 4.38
N ALA A 215 1.47 8.42 5.30
CA ALA A 215 1.26 8.64 6.74
C ALA A 215 2.58 8.84 7.46
N PHE A 216 2.56 9.77 8.41
CA PHE A 216 3.73 10.26 9.13
C PHE A 216 3.45 10.32 10.64
N GLY A 217 4.23 9.61 11.45
CA GLY A 217 4.18 9.73 12.91
C GLY A 217 4.44 8.42 13.63
N GLY A 218 4.88 8.51 14.89
CA GLY A 218 4.88 7.36 15.80
C GLY A 218 6.19 6.60 15.91
N ALA A 219 6.57 6.25 17.14
CA ALA A 219 7.67 5.33 17.44
C ALA A 219 7.17 4.05 18.14
N SER A 220 5.88 3.75 17.97
CA SER A 220 5.15 2.70 18.69
C SER A 220 4.67 1.64 17.69
N PRO A 221 4.92 0.34 17.91
CA PRO A 221 4.41 -0.74 17.05
C PRO A 221 2.99 -1.20 17.49
N ALA A 222 2.19 -0.30 18.06
CA ALA A 222 0.85 -0.59 18.54
C ALA A 222 -0.16 0.05 17.58
N VAL A 223 -1.09 -0.74 17.07
CA VAL A 223 -2.06 -0.32 16.06
C VAL A 223 -3.15 0.56 16.71
N ASP A 224 -2.97 1.89 16.78
CA ASP A 224 -3.97 2.79 17.36
C ASP A 224 -3.99 4.28 16.93
N CYS A 225 -4.75 4.61 15.89
CA CYS A 225 -5.15 6.00 15.60
C CYS A 225 -6.14 6.66 16.59
N ASP A 226 -6.41 6.10 17.79
CA ASP A 226 -7.17 6.83 18.84
C ASP A 226 -6.30 7.90 19.52
N THR A 227 -4.98 7.84 19.31
CA THR A 227 -3.98 8.84 19.69
C THR A 227 -3.37 9.52 18.45
N PRO A 228 -3.26 10.86 18.40
CA PRO A 228 -2.61 11.55 17.27
C PRO A 228 -1.12 11.24 17.17
N GLY A 229 -0.64 11.05 15.93
CA GLY A 229 0.78 10.85 15.62
C GLY A 229 1.31 9.42 15.76
N GLU A 230 0.52 8.39 15.48
CA GLU A 230 0.96 6.97 15.47
C GLU A 230 1.24 6.38 14.07
N GLY A 231 0.94 7.10 12.99
CA GLY A 231 1.38 6.76 11.62
C GLY A 231 0.59 5.65 10.91
N ASP A 232 -0.23 4.89 11.63
CA ASP A 232 -0.91 3.73 11.06
C ASP A 232 -1.93 4.04 9.94
N PHE A 233 -2.03 3.10 9.00
CA PHE A 233 -3.13 2.99 8.05
C PHE A 233 -4.00 1.79 8.40
N ILE A 234 -5.24 2.01 8.83
CA ILE A 234 -6.13 0.93 9.32
C ILE A 234 -7.45 0.91 8.53
N ALA A 235 -7.70 -0.17 7.78
CA ALA A 235 -8.98 -0.41 7.10
C ALA A 235 -9.72 -1.62 7.71
N TYR A 236 -10.89 -1.38 8.32
CA TYR A 236 -11.48 -2.31 9.30
C TYR A 236 -12.95 -2.72 9.10
N GLY A 237 -13.59 -2.36 7.98
CA GLY A 237 -14.96 -2.80 7.66
C GLY A 237 -15.07 -3.48 6.30
N ASN A 238 -16.04 -4.41 6.17
CA ASN A 238 -16.22 -5.48 5.16
C ASN A 238 -15.85 -5.26 3.67
N ASN A 239 -15.62 -4.03 3.22
CA ASN A 239 -14.96 -3.70 1.96
C ASN A 239 -13.83 -2.76 2.35
N GLY A 240 -12.70 -3.30 2.82
CA GLY A 240 -11.64 -2.53 3.48
C GLY A 240 -10.42 -2.31 2.60
N ASP A 241 -10.58 -2.12 1.29
CA ASP A 241 -9.43 -2.08 0.39
C ASP A 241 -8.69 -0.74 0.46
N PHE A 242 -7.37 -0.79 0.57
CA PHE A 242 -6.49 0.33 0.27
C PHE A 242 -6.13 0.28 -1.22
N ILE A 243 -6.50 1.29 -2.02
CA ILE A 243 -6.27 1.31 -3.47
C ILE A 243 -5.61 2.63 -3.91
N ALA A 244 -4.40 2.57 -4.45
CA ALA A 244 -3.68 3.72 -5.01
C ALA A 244 -3.53 3.57 -6.54
N LYS A 245 -4.52 4.05 -7.30
CA LYS A 245 -4.67 3.78 -8.74
C LYS A 245 -3.65 4.46 -9.66
N HIS A 246 -2.88 5.42 -9.16
CA HIS A 246 -1.87 6.14 -9.97
C HIS A 246 -0.66 6.57 -9.13
N GLY A 247 -0.47 6.00 -7.95
CA GLY A 247 0.50 6.48 -6.96
C GLY A 247 0.97 5.39 -6.01
N ASN A 248 1.64 5.82 -4.95
CA ASN A 248 2.28 4.95 -3.97
C ASN A 248 1.52 5.00 -2.64
N PHE A 249 1.50 3.88 -1.90
CA PHE A 249 1.25 3.90 -0.46
C PHE A 249 2.60 3.98 0.26
N ILE A 250 2.75 4.94 1.16
CA ILE A 250 3.99 5.16 1.93
C ILE A 250 3.64 5.35 3.41
N ALA A 251 4.01 4.39 4.25
CA ALA A 251 4.02 4.57 5.71
C ALA A 251 5.45 4.90 6.15
N GLU A 252 5.71 6.12 6.61
CA GLU A 252 7.03 6.47 7.15
C GLU A 252 7.26 5.91 8.56
N ALA A 253 6.17 5.70 9.29
CA ALA A 253 6.12 5.00 10.56
C ALA A 253 4.71 4.43 10.79
N GLY A 254 4.60 3.40 11.63
CA GLY A 254 3.35 2.69 11.86
C GLY A 254 3.09 1.56 10.86
N ASP A 255 2.08 0.74 11.18
CA ASP A 255 1.67 -0.41 10.39
C ASP A 255 0.65 -0.01 9.30
N LEU A 256 0.78 -0.60 8.11
CA LEU A 256 -0.24 -0.55 7.07
C LEU A 256 -1.07 -1.83 7.13
N GLN A 257 -2.31 -1.76 7.63
CA GLN A 257 -3.14 -2.92 7.92
C GLN A 257 -4.55 -2.84 7.30
N ALA A 258 -4.83 -3.72 6.34
CA ALA A 258 -6.18 -4.04 5.89
C ALA A 258 -6.71 -5.27 6.63
N LEU A 259 -7.67 -5.10 7.55
CA LEU A 259 -8.26 -6.19 8.34
C LEU A 259 -9.31 -7.01 7.56
N SER A 260 -9.94 -6.41 6.56
CA SER A 260 -11.12 -6.95 5.86
C SER A 260 -11.11 -6.70 4.34
N GLY A 261 -9.93 -6.48 3.76
CA GLY A 261 -9.74 -6.13 2.35
C GLY A 261 -8.29 -6.28 1.90
N ASN A 262 -8.02 -5.79 0.69
CA ASN A 262 -6.72 -5.88 0.02
C ASN A 262 -5.89 -4.59 0.18
N VAL A 263 -4.60 -4.67 -0.12
CA VAL A 263 -3.73 -3.49 -0.27
C VAL A 263 -3.18 -3.47 -1.69
N LEU A 264 -3.61 -2.52 -2.50
CA LEU A 264 -3.39 -2.47 -3.96
C LEU A 264 -2.77 -1.13 -4.38
N ALA A 265 -1.71 -1.14 -5.19
CA ALA A 265 -1.13 0.08 -5.76
C ALA A 265 -0.61 -0.10 -7.19
N ASP A 266 -0.88 0.87 -8.07
CA ASP A 266 -0.36 0.91 -9.45
C ASP A 266 1.13 1.32 -9.52
N GLN A 267 1.73 1.69 -8.38
CA GLN A 267 3.17 1.89 -8.24
C GLN A 267 3.73 1.03 -7.08
N ASN A 268 4.18 1.65 -6.00
CA ASN A 268 4.84 0.95 -4.89
C ASN A 268 4.00 0.99 -3.61
N ILE A 269 4.13 -0.06 -2.80
CA ILE A 269 3.68 -0.08 -1.41
C ILE A 269 4.94 -0.12 -0.56
N THR A 270 5.18 0.91 0.25
CA THR A 270 6.38 1.04 1.08
C THR A 270 6.00 1.31 2.53
N SER A 271 6.59 0.56 3.46
CA SER A 271 6.65 0.92 4.88
C SER A 271 8.11 1.06 5.29
N GLN A 272 8.46 2.16 5.95
CA GLN A 272 9.80 2.37 6.50
C GLN A 272 9.93 1.74 7.89
N ASN A 273 8.94 1.95 8.77
CA ASN A 273 9.00 1.55 10.18
C ASN A 273 7.70 0.92 10.68
N GLY A 274 7.27 -0.16 10.01
CA GLY A 274 6.15 -0.99 10.43
C GLY A 274 5.85 -2.11 9.42
N ASN A 275 4.88 -2.94 9.76
CA ASN A 275 4.42 -4.06 8.96
C ASN A 275 3.52 -3.60 7.81
N ILE A 276 3.45 -4.39 6.75
CA ILE A 276 2.40 -4.28 5.72
C ILE A 276 1.58 -5.56 5.78
N THR A 277 0.30 -5.46 6.16
CA THR A 277 -0.57 -6.60 6.45
C THR A 277 -1.91 -6.51 5.70
N ALA A 278 -2.27 -7.56 4.97
CA ALA A 278 -3.65 -7.78 4.49
C ALA A 278 -4.20 -9.04 5.16
N LEU A 279 -4.93 -8.86 6.26
CA LEU A 279 -5.33 -9.96 7.15
C LEU A 279 -6.30 -10.94 6.47
N SER A 280 -7.14 -10.47 5.54
CA SER A 280 -8.16 -11.26 4.84
C SER A 280 -8.13 -11.13 3.30
N GLY A 281 -7.11 -10.48 2.77
CA GLY A 281 -6.98 -10.13 1.36
C GLY A 281 -5.53 -10.27 0.87
N GLU A 282 -5.27 -9.83 -0.35
CA GLU A 282 -3.93 -9.82 -0.94
C GLU A 282 -3.24 -8.45 -0.83
N ILE A 283 -1.92 -8.46 -0.90
CA ILE A 283 -1.10 -7.26 -1.09
C ILE A 283 -0.53 -7.32 -2.50
N SER A 284 -0.88 -6.35 -3.36
CA SER A 284 -0.42 -6.30 -4.74
C SER A 284 0.09 -4.92 -5.14
N ALA A 285 1.23 -4.85 -5.81
CA ALA A 285 1.78 -3.62 -6.34
C ALA A 285 2.28 -3.81 -7.77
N ASP A 286 1.90 -2.95 -8.71
CA ASP A 286 2.38 -3.05 -10.10
C ASP A 286 3.89 -2.75 -10.23
N GLN A 287 4.52 -2.14 -9.22
CA GLN A 287 5.98 -2.02 -9.07
C GLN A 287 6.49 -2.82 -7.86
N ASN A 288 6.80 -2.21 -6.72
CA ASN A 288 7.49 -2.90 -5.62
C ASN A 288 6.69 -2.87 -4.31
N ILE A 289 6.75 -3.96 -3.55
CA ILE A 289 6.35 -3.99 -2.14
C ILE A 289 7.62 -4.01 -1.30
N THR A 290 7.80 -3.01 -0.43
CA THR A 290 8.98 -2.89 0.44
C THR A 290 8.57 -2.61 1.88
N SER A 291 8.86 -3.51 2.82
CA SER A 291 8.91 -3.16 4.25
C SER A 291 10.38 -3.10 4.69
N GLN A 292 10.83 -1.95 5.17
CA GLN A 292 12.22 -1.79 5.58
C GLN A 292 12.44 -2.41 6.97
N ASN A 293 11.78 -1.87 8.00
CA ASN A 293 11.93 -2.32 9.40
C ASN A 293 10.69 -3.07 9.93
N GLY A 294 10.09 -3.95 9.13
CA GLY A 294 8.90 -4.73 9.51
C GLY A 294 8.66 -5.96 8.64
N HIS A 295 7.53 -6.64 8.86
CA HIS A 295 7.13 -7.86 8.15
C HIS A 295 6.14 -7.56 7.00
N LEU A 296 6.12 -8.40 5.96
CA LEU A 296 5.12 -8.41 4.89
C LEU A 296 4.20 -9.62 5.07
N LEU A 297 2.93 -9.39 5.42
CA LEU A 297 2.01 -10.44 5.89
C LEU A 297 0.68 -10.47 5.11
N ALA A 298 0.46 -11.52 4.32
CA ALA A 298 -0.83 -11.85 3.69
C ALA A 298 -1.38 -13.20 4.20
N PRO A 299 -1.76 -13.31 5.49
CA PRO A 299 -2.12 -14.57 6.14
C PRO A 299 -3.42 -15.23 5.64
N ASN A 300 -4.13 -14.62 4.68
CA ASN A 300 -5.24 -15.25 3.95
C ASN A 300 -5.21 -14.99 2.42
N GLY A 301 -4.11 -14.41 1.90
CA GLY A 301 -4.01 -13.93 0.52
C GLY A 301 -2.68 -14.21 -0.16
N ASN A 302 -2.44 -13.50 -1.28
CA ASN A 302 -1.18 -13.50 -2.02
C ASN A 302 -0.35 -12.24 -1.69
N LEU A 303 0.95 -12.31 -1.97
CA LEU A 303 1.83 -11.16 -2.16
C LEU A 303 2.25 -11.13 -3.64
N VAL A 304 1.94 -10.08 -4.39
CA VAL A 304 2.23 -10.00 -5.84
C VAL A 304 2.82 -8.64 -6.22
N ALA A 305 4.06 -8.62 -6.72
CA ALA A 305 4.68 -7.39 -7.22
C ALA A 305 5.74 -7.65 -8.29
N GLN A 306 6.44 -6.64 -8.81
CA GLN A 306 7.71 -6.83 -9.53
C GLN A 306 8.79 -7.32 -8.59
N ASN A 307 8.97 -6.65 -7.44
CA ASN A 307 9.83 -7.08 -6.34
C ASN A 307 9.04 -7.08 -5.02
N VAL A 308 9.29 -8.09 -4.18
CA VAL A 308 8.74 -8.21 -2.83
C VAL A 308 9.92 -8.25 -1.86
N THR A 309 10.04 -7.26 -0.97
CA THR A 309 11.20 -7.11 -0.09
C THR A 309 10.80 -6.77 1.35
N ALA A 310 11.19 -7.62 2.30
CA ALA A 310 11.30 -7.26 3.71
C ALA A 310 12.80 -7.14 4.07
N SER A 311 13.26 -5.95 4.46
CA SER A 311 14.69 -5.73 4.74
C SER A 311 15.12 -6.22 6.12
N THR A 312 14.21 -6.31 7.11
CA THR A 312 14.51 -6.91 8.43
C THR A 312 13.54 -7.98 8.89
N GLY A 313 12.30 -7.98 8.39
CA GLY A 313 11.27 -8.95 8.78
C GLY A 313 11.07 -10.06 7.77
N ASP A 314 9.97 -10.79 7.95
CA ASP A 314 9.59 -11.94 7.13
C ASP A 314 8.69 -11.54 5.96
N VAL A 315 8.62 -12.42 4.96
CA VAL A 315 7.68 -12.33 3.83
C VAL A 315 6.77 -13.56 3.89
N GLU A 316 5.54 -13.41 4.39
CA GLU A 316 4.59 -14.51 4.61
C GLU A 316 3.30 -14.32 3.80
N ALA A 317 2.90 -15.36 3.05
CA ALA A 317 1.58 -15.44 2.42
C ALA A 317 0.94 -16.82 2.63
N SER A 318 -0.35 -16.88 2.94
CA SER A 318 -1.05 -18.18 3.03
C SER A 318 -1.30 -18.82 1.66
N GLN A 319 -1.16 -18.04 0.58
CA GLN A 319 -1.24 -18.51 -0.79
C GLN A 319 0.14 -18.37 -1.45
N ASN A 320 0.31 -17.44 -2.38
CA ASN A 320 1.54 -17.32 -3.16
C ASN A 320 2.32 -16.05 -2.79
N VAL A 321 3.65 -16.15 -2.78
CA VAL A 321 4.56 -15.00 -2.80
C VAL A 321 5.16 -14.91 -4.20
N LYS A 322 4.89 -13.82 -4.93
CA LYS A 322 5.22 -13.72 -6.36
C LYS A 322 5.88 -12.40 -6.75
N ALA A 323 7.14 -12.47 -7.18
CA ALA A 323 7.87 -11.40 -7.85
C ALA A 323 7.87 -11.63 -9.37
N LEU A 324 7.07 -10.85 -10.09
CA LEU A 324 6.76 -10.98 -11.52
C LEU A 324 7.92 -10.62 -12.46
N LEU A 325 8.78 -9.67 -12.04
CA LEU A 325 9.87 -9.11 -12.87
C LEU A 325 11.18 -8.93 -12.08
N GLY A 326 11.26 -9.49 -10.88
CA GLY A 326 12.32 -9.21 -9.92
C GLY A 326 12.44 -10.28 -8.83
N ASN A 327 12.84 -9.84 -7.64
CA ASN A 327 13.22 -10.69 -6.52
C ASN A 327 12.11 -10.84 -5.47
N VAL A 328 12.12 -11.98 -4.76
CA VAL A 328 11.53 -12.10 -3.42
C VAL A 328 12.67 -12.11 -2.41
N SER A 329 12.71 -11.16 -1.47
CA SER A 329 13.77 -11.06 -0.47
C SER A 329 13.22 -10.83 0.94
N ALA A 330 13.64 -11.65 1.90
CA ALA A 330 13.56 -11.37 3.33
C ALA A 330 14.99 -11.30 3.88
N ASP A 331 15.65 -10.13 3.87
CA ASP A 331 17.12 -10.06 4.01
C ASP A 331 17.65 -10.60 5.35
N PHE A 332 16.86 -10.54 6.42
CA PHE A 332 17.16 -11.12 7.74
C PHE A 332 16.05 -12.05 8.28
N GLY A 333 14.98 -12.30 7.51
CA GLY A 333 13.82 -13.09 7.92
C GLY A 333 13.58 -14.34 7.07
N ASP A 334 12.41 -14.94 7.25
CA ASP A 334 11.89 -16.06 6.46
C ASP A 334 11.13 -15.60 5.21
N VAL A 335 11.14 -16.41 4.15
CA VAL A 335 10.21 -16.31 3.02
C VAL A 335 9.30 -17.54 3.03
N THR A 336 8.01 -17.35 3.33
CA THR A 336 7.05 -18.45 3.57
C THR A 336 5.79 -18.30 2.71
N ALA A 337 5.44 -19.36 1.96
CA ALA A 337 4.22 -19.44 1.16
C ALA A 337 3.39 -20.70 1.46
N GLY A 338 2.10 -20.54 1.72
CA GLY A 338 1.15 -21.66 1.87
C GLY A 338 0.79 -22.37 0.55
N GLN A 339 1.28 -21.87 -0.59
CA GLN A 339 1.28 -22.53 -1.89
C GLN A 339 2.69 -22.43 -2.51
N ASN A 340 3.01 -21.37 -3.27
CA ASN A 340 4.26 -21.26 -4.02
C ASN A 340 5.05 -19.98 -3.68
N VAL A 341 6.38 -20.07 -3.70
CA VAL A 341 7.28 -18.91 -3.77
C VAL A 341 7.84 -18.81 -5.18
N ILE A 342 7.60 -17.71 -5.89
CA ILE A 342 7.96 -17.54 -7.30
C ILE A 342 8.67 -16.19 -7.50
N ALA A 343 9.90 -16.21 -8.01
CA ALA A 343 10.62 -15.00 -8.44
C ALA A 343 11.13 -15.11 -9.88
N ALA A 344 11.03 -14.01 -10.63
CA ALA A 344 11.61 -13.93 -11.97
C ALA A 344 13.15 -13.91 -11.94
N PHE A 345 13.75 -13.46 -10.85
CA PHE A 345 15.20 -13.50 -10.61
C PHE A 345 15.54 -14.33 -9.37
N ASP A 346 15.80 -13.72 -8.22
CA ASP A 346 16.24 -14.42 -7.00
C ASP A 346 15.12 -14.58 -5.96
N VAL A 347 15.10 -15.72 -5.29
CA VAL A 347 14.42 -15.91 -3.99
C VAL A 347 15.48 -15.95 -2.90
N LYS A 348 15.43 -15.02 -1.94
CA LYS A 348 16.43 -14.89 -0.88
C LYS A 348 15.80 -14.76 0.50
N ALA A 349 16.27 -15.54 1.46
CA ALA A 349 15.92 -15.42 2.87
C ALA A 349 17.16 -15.35 3.77
N GLY A 350 17.07 -14.54 4.82
CA GLY A 350 18.06 -14.43 5.89
C GLY A 350 17.97 -15.58 6.90
N VAL A 351 16.86 -16.33 6.90
CA VAL A 351 16.69 -17.56 7.68
C VAL A 351 16.30 -18.72 6.77
N ASN A 352 15.01 -18.97 6.48
CA ASN A 352 14.54 -20.07 5.62
C ASN A 352 13.74 -19.59 4.40
N VAL A 353 13.73 -20.39 3.34
CA VAL A 353 12.73 -20.32 2.26
C VAL A 353 11.83 -21.54 2.37
N GLN A 354 10.51 -21.34 2.51
CA GLN A 354 9.54 -22.43 2.64
C GLN A 354 8.32 -22.23 1.73
N ALA A 355 7.97 -23.26 0.96
CA ALA A 355 6.70 -23.35 0.24
C ALA A 355 5.99 -24.68 0.54
N VAL A 356 4.65 -24.70 0.49
CA VAL A 356 3.90 -25.96 0.56
C VAL A 356 4.03 -26.75 -0.75
N ASN A 357 3.95 -26.07 -1.89
CA ASN A 357 4.13 -26.67 -3.20
C ASN A 357 5.56 -26.41 -3.69
N ASP A 358 5.76 -25.35 -4.49
CA ASP A 358 6.98 -25.09 -5.24
C ASP A 358 7.74 -23.85 -4.78
N VAL A 359 9.07 -23.91 -4.85
CA VAL A 359 9.96 -22.74 -4.79
C VAL A 359 10.65 -22.60 -6.15
N THR A 360 10.34 -21.52 -6.89
CA THR A 360 10.86 -21.27 -8.24
C THR A 360 11.56 -19.92 -8.33
N ALA A 361 12.81 -19.91 -8.80
CA ALA A 361 13.59 -18.70 -9.06
C ALA A 361 14.22 -18.74 -10.45
N GLY A 362 14.06 -17.67 -11.25
CA GLY A 362 14.70 -17.56 -12.56
C GLY A 362 16.23 -17.49 -12.53
N VAL A 363 16.83 -17.19 -11.37
CA VAL A 363 18.29 -17.15 -11.16
C VAL A 363 18.68 -18.01 -9.95
N ASN A 364 18.60 -17.53 -8.70
CA ASN A 364 19.01 -18.33 -7.53
C ASN A 364 17.90 -18.48 -6.48
N VAL A 365 17.93 -19.59 -5.74
CA VAL A 365 17.23 -19.74 -4.45
C VAL A 365 18.28 -19.77 -3.34
N GLN A 366 18.22 -18.84 -2.39
CA GLN A 366 19.18 -18.75 -1.28
C GLN A 366 18.48 -18.61 0.08
N ALA A 367 18.82 -19.47 1.03
CA ALA A 367 18.51 -19.32 2.45
C ALA A 367 19.80 -19.36 3.28
N PHE A 368 19.77 -18.79 4.49
CA PHE A 368 20.86 -19.02 5.45
C PHE A 368 20.78 -20.42 6.05
N ASN A 369 19.59 -20.85 6.46
CA ASN A 369 19.36 -22.14 7.12
C ASN A 369 18.82 -23.16 6.12
N ASP A 370 17.49 -23.23 5.91
CA ASP A 370 16.85 -24.27 5.10
C ASP A 370 16.14 -23.71 3.84
N VAL A 371 16.17 -24.46 2.74
CA VAL A 371 15.27 -24.28 1.59
C VAL A 371 14.35 -25.51 1.52
N ARG A 372 13.04 -25.33 1.68
CA ARG A 372 12.07 -26.44 1.68
C ARG A 372 10.87 -26.20 0.75
N ALA A 373 10.53 -27.19 -0.05
CA ALA A 373 9.30 -27.26 -0.83
C ALA A 373 8.75 -28.70 -0.79
N SER A 374 7.43 -28.91 -0.60
CA SER A 374 6.88 -30.28 -0.58
C SER A 374 6.69 -30.89 -1.96
N VAL A 375 6.89 -30.11 -3.03
CA VAL A 375 6.87 -30.54 -4.42
C VAL A 375 8.26 -30.29 -5.01
N ASP A 376 8.51 -29.15 -5.68
CA ASP A 376 9.78 -28.93 -6.38
C ASP A 376 10.55 -27.68 -5.89
N VAL A 377 11.89 -27.75 -5.96
CA VAL A 377 12.78 -26.58 -5.81
C VAL A 377 13.54 -26.39 -7.13
N GLU A 378 13.22 -25.31 -7.84
CA GLU A 378 13.79 -24.96 -9.14
C GLU A 378 14.52 -23.61 -9.07
N ALA A 379 15.79 -23.60 -9.48
CA ALA A 379 16.56 -22.38 -9.72
C ALA A 379 17.17 -22.42 -11.12
N GLY A 380 17.23 -21.26 -11.79
CA GLY A 380 17.96 -21.12 -13.05
C GLY A 380 19.44 -21.51 -12.93
N ASN A 381 20.09 -21.11 -11.83
CA ASN A 381 21.51 -21.31 -11.54
C ASN A 381 21.72 -22.17 -10.30
N ASP A 382 21.70 -21.56 -9.11
CA ASP A 382 22.12 -22.17 -7.84
C ASP A 382 20.96 -22.24 -6.82
N VAL A 383 20.86 -23.37 -6.11
CA VAL A 383 20.08 -23.52 -4.88
C VAL A 383 21.06 -23.63 -3.71
N ILE A 384 20.96 -22.71 -2.74
CA ILE A 384 21.94 -22.53 -1.66
C ILE A 384 21.23 -22.49 -0.31
N ALA A 385 21.59 -23.40 0.59
CA ALA A 385 21.22 -23.42 2.00
C ALA A 385 22.45 -23.83 2.82
N ALA A 386 22.61 -23.35 4.06
CA ALA A 386 23.74 -23.79 4.90
C ALA A 386 23.42 -24.99 5.79
N ALA A 387 22.14 -25.32 5.98
CA ALA A 387 21.67 -26.56 6.57
C ALA A 387 21.09 -27.47 5.47
N ASP A 388 19.76 -27.54 5.30
CA ASP A 388 19.12 -28.50 4.40
C ASP A 388 18.52 -27.85 3.13
N VAL A 389 18.60 -28.57 2.01
CA VAL A 389 17.76 -28.34 0.82
C VAL A 389 16.83 -29.55 0.69
N GLU A 390 15.53 -29.35 0.81
CA GLU A 390 14.51 -30.40 0.80
C GLU A 390 13.47 -30.10 -0.29
N ALA A 391 13.36 -31.02 -1.25
CA ALA A 391 12.32 -31.05 -2.27
C ALA A 391 11.59 -32.39 -2.19
N GLY A 392 10.27 -32.40 -2.37
CA GLY A 392 9.44 -33.60 -2.25
C GLY A 392 9.53 -34.55 -3.45
N ASN A 393 9.71 -34.01 -4.66
CA ASN A 393 9.98 -34.80 -5.86
C ASN A 393 11.40 -34.54 -6.38
N ASP A 394 11.64 -33.39 -7.02
CA ASP A 394 12.87 -33.11 -7.76
C ASP A 394 13.61 -31.88 -7.21
N LEU A 395 14.95 -32.00 -7.10
CA LEU A 395 15.87 -30.88 -6.96
C LEU A 395 16.56 -30.65 -8.31
N PHE A 396 16.17 -29.60 -9.02
CA PHE A 396 16.61 -29.33 -10.38
C PHE A 396 17.53 -28.10 -10.48
N ALA A 397 18.58 -28.21 -11.29
CA ALA A 397 19.48 -27.11 -11.63
C ALA A 397 19.83 -27.21 -13.12
N THR A 398 19.72 -26.09 -13.85
CA THR A 398 19.76 -26.14 -15.33
C THR A 398 21.15 -26.47 -15.90
N ASP A 399 22.21 -26.00 -15.25
CA ASP A 399 23.59 -26.04 -15.76
C ASP A 399 24.49 -27.07 -15.04
N ASN A 400 24.62 -26.98 -13.70
CA ASN A 400 25.55 -27.82 -12.94
C ASN A 400 25.02 -28.13 -11.53
N LEU A 401 24.48 -29.33 -11.32
CA LEU A 401 24.27 -29.83 -9.96
C LEU A 401 25.61 -30.26 -9.32
N ARG A 402 25.93 -29.71 -8.14
CA ARG A 402 27.05 -30.17 -7.30
C ARG A 402 26.52 -30.71 -5.99
N VAL A 403 26.76 -32.00 -5.72
CA VAL A 403 26.19 -32.68 -4.54
C VAL A 403 27.28 -33.03 -3.54
N GLY A 404 27.32 -32.31 -2.41
CA GLY A 404 28.20 -32.60 -1.28
C GLY A 404 27.42 -33.17 -0.09
N VAL A 405 27.44 -34.48 0.12
CA VAL A 405 26.78 -35.12 1.29
C VAL A 405 27.82 -35.36 2.38
N ASN A 406 27.69 -34.67 3.51
CA ASN A 406 28.66 -34.67 4.62
C ASN A 406 30.11 -34.31 4.24
N SER A 407 30.33 -33.68 3.07
CA SER A 407 31.67 -33.32 2.59
C SER A 407 31.96 -31.84 2.84
N ALA A 408 32.96 -31.56 3.68
CA ALA A 408 33.34 -30.20 4.07
C ALA A 408 33.88 -29.33 2.90
N SER A 409 34.22 -29.93 1.76
CA SER A 409 34.48 -29.24 0.50
C SER A 409 34.24 -30.19 -0.69
N MET A 410 34.07 -29.64 -1.89
CA MET A 410 34.04 -30.40 -3.13
C MET A 410 35.47 -30.53 -3.70
N PRO A 411 36.01 -31.75 -3.89
CA PRO A 411 37.31 -31.93 -4.54
C PRO A 411 37.29 -31.43 -5.99
N SER A 412 38.39 -30.79 -6.42
CA SER A 412 38.49 -30.25 -7.78
C SER A 412 38.33 -31.34 -8.84
N GLY A 413 37.51 -31.07 -9.86
CA GLY A 413 37.18 -32.00 -10.94
C GLY A 413 35.92 -32.86 -10.72
N TYR A 414 35.39 -32.94 -9.49
CA TYR A 414 34.24 -33.79 -9.15
C TYR A 414 32.92 -33.02 -9.16
N ARG A 415 31.81 -33.70 -9.49
CA ARG A 415 30.44 -33.17 -9.41
C ARG A 415 29.65 -33.67 -8.19
N ALA A 416 30.00 -34.84 -7.65
CA ALA A 416 29.44 -35.34 -6.39
C ALA A 416 30.55 -35.82 -5.44
N ALA A 417 30.38 -35.58 -4.14
CA ALA A 417 31.24 -36.09 -3.08
C ALA A 417 30.36 -36.53 -1.89
N ILE A 418 30.41 -37.81 -1.55
CA ILE A 418 29.56 -38.42 -0.51
C ILE A 418 30.47 -39.00 0.58
N ALA A 419 30.52 -38.34 1.74
CA ALA A 419 31.18 -38.86 2.93
C ALA A 419 30.21 -39.81 3.68
N GLY A 420 30.00 -41.00 3.12
CA GLY A 420 29.02 -41.95 3.64
C GLY A 420 28.82 -43.17 2.75
N LYS A 421 27.64 -43.79 2.85
CA LYS A 421 27.20 -44.90 1.98
C LYS A 421 26.19 -44.37 0.98
N LEU A 422 26.35 -44.74 -0.29
CA LEU A 422 25.34 -44.55 -1.33
C LEU A 422 24.46 -45.80 -1.43
N ILE A 423 23.16 -45.62 -1.61
CA ILE A 423 22.22 -46.65 -2.05
C ILE A 423 21.52 -46.15 -3.32
N CYS A 424 21.38 -47.02 -4.32
CA CYS A 424 20.78 -46.73 -5.62
C CYS A 424 20.41 -48.05 -6.30
N GLU A 425 19.53 -48.01 -7.30
CA GLU A 425 19.12 -49.22 -8.05
C GLU A 425 20.17 -49.67 -9.07
N GLU A 426 20.84 -48.73 -9.75
CA GLU A 426 21.89 -49.01 -10.73
C GLU A 426 22.98 -47.92 -10.71
N VAL A 427 24.25 -48.32 -10.92
CA VAL A 427 25.36 -47.42 -11.25
C VAL A 427 25.97 -47.87 -12.59
N ARG A 428 25.85 -47.04 -13.64
CA ARG A 428 26.52 -47.28 -14.93
C ARG A 428 27.82 -46.48 -14.99
N VAL A 429 28.96 -47.17 -15.11
CA VAL A 429 30.28 -46.54 -15.29
C VAL A 429 30.73 -46.75 -16.74
N SER A 430 30.76 -45.67 -17.52
CA SER A 430 31.27 -45.68 -18.91
C SER A 430 32.67 -45.10 -18.94
N LEU A 431 33.70 -45.97 -18.88
CA LEU A 431 35.08 -45.56 -19.11
C LEU A 431 35.32 -45.22 -20.58
N GLN A 432 36.34 -44.38 -20.84
CA GLN A 432 36.89 -44.16 -22.18
C GLN A 432 38.02 -45.14 -22.54
N ALA A 433 38.44 -45.98 -21.59
CA ALA A 433 39.42 -47.03 -21.82
C ALA A 433 38.76 -48.26 -22.46
N ASP A 434 39.50 -48.98 -23.28
CA ASP A 434 39.06 -50.24 -23.87
C ASP A 434 38.82 -51.30 -22.79
N TRP A 435 37.78 -52.12 -22.99
CA TRP A 435 37.54 -53.31 -22.18
C TRP A 435 38.57 -54.40 -22.54
N PRO A 436 38.91 -55.31 -21.60
CA PRO A 436 40.08 -56.16 -21.68
C PRO A 436 40.04 -57.29 -22.72
N ASP A 437 39.03 -57.33 -23.60
CA ASP A 437 38.85 -58.28 -24.71
C ASP A 437 40.15 -58.58 -25.50
N TYR A 438 41.09 -57.62 -25.55
CA TYR A 438 42.45 -57.80 -26.10
C TYR A 438 43.24 -58.96 -25.49
N VAL A 439 42.88 -59.48 -24.31
CA VAL A 439 43.48 -60.67 -23.69
C VAL A 439 43.30 -61.91 -24.57
N PHE A 440 42.29 -61.93 -25.44
CA PHE A 440 42.00 -63.03 -26.35
C PHE A 440 42.63 -62.90 -27.75
N GLU A 441 43.37 -61.83 -28.05
CA GLU A 441 44.05 -61.62 -29.33
C GLU A 441 45.29 -62.52 -29.49
N GLU A 442 45.64 -62.89 -30.72
CA GLU A 442 46.68 -63.90 -31.00
C GLU A 442 48.10 -63.49 -30.55
N ASP A 443 48.37 -62.19 -30.38
CA ASP A 443 49.66 -61.66 -29.94
C ASP A 443 49.76 -61.42 -28.42
N TYR A 444 48.66 -61.62 -27.67
CA TYR A 444 48.64 -61.38 -26.23
C TYR A 444 49.62 -62.29 -25.48
N GLN A 445 50.62 -61.67 -24.84
CA GLN A 445 51.65 -62.37 -24.08
C GLN A 445 51.14 -62.74 -22.69
N LEU A 446 50.45 -63.89 -22.59
CA LEU A 446 50.03 -64.46 -21.31
C LEU A 446 51.23 -64.66 -20.39
N PRO A 447 51.26 -64.07 -19.18
CA PRO A 447 52.39 -64.20 -18.25
C PRO A 447 52.63 -65.66 -17.86
N SER A 448 53.89 -66.07 -17.69
CA SER A 448 54.17 -67.44 -17.23
C SER A 448 53.76 -67.64 -15.77
N THR A 449 53.34 -68.86 -15.43
CA THR A 449 52.97 -69.23 -14.06
C THR A 449 54.14 -69.03 -13.07
N THR A 450 55.39 -69.15 -13.53
CA THR A 450 56.59 -68.90 -12.73
C THR A 450 56.79 -67.40 -12.44
N GLU A 451 56.52 -66.52 -13.40
CA GLU A 451 56.58 -65.06 -13.19
C GLU A 451 55.47 -64.58 -12.25
N TRP A 452 54.25 -65.10 -12.41
CA TRP A 452 53.16 -64.87 -11.46
C TRP A 452 53.50 -65.34 -10.05
N GLU A 453 54.04 -66.56 -9.89
CA GLU A 453 54.43 -67.08 -8.57
C GLU A 453 55.51 -66.19 -7.93
N ALA A 454 56.51 -65.74 -8.70
CA ALA A 454 57.54 -64.82 -8.23
C ALA A 454 56.95 -63.45 -7.81
N PHE A 455 56.07 -62.86 -8.63
CA PHE A 455 55.43 -61.57 -8.35
C PHE A 455 54.55 -61.65 -7.09
N ILE A 456 53.69 -62.68 -6.98
CA ILE A 456 52.80 -62.87 -5.83
C ILE A 456 53.61 -63.12 -4.55
N LYS A 457 54.71 -63.88 -4.63
CA LYS A 457 55.62 -64.09 -3.50
C LYS A 457 56.25 -62.79 -3.00
N ALA A 458 56.64 -61.89 -3.91
CA ALA A 458 57.25 -60.60 -3.59
C ALA A 458 56.21 -59.57 -3.09
N ASN A 459 55.16 -59.32 -3.87
CA ASN A 459 54.28 -58.15 -3.72
C ASN A 459 52.98 -58.43 -2.97
N LYS A 460 52.56 -59.70 -2.79
CA LYS A 460 51.31 -60.11 -2.10
C LYS A 460 49.99 -59.68 -2.75
N HIS A 461 50.01 -59.19 -3.99
CA HIS A 461 48.83 -58.96 -4.83
C HIS A 461 49.08 -59.46 -6.26
N LEU A 462 48.06 -59.46 -7.11
CA LEU A 462 48.17 -59.84 -8.52
C LEU A 462 48.78 -58.71 -9.36
N PRO A 463 49.50 -59.02 -10.46
CA PRO A 463 49.98 -58.00 -11.41
C PRO A 463 48.82 -57.17 -11.97
N GLY A 464 48.94 -55.85 -11.88
CA GLY A 464 47.93 -54.87 -12.33
C GLY A 464 46.78 -54.61 -11.33
N VAL A 465 46.59 -55.45 -10.31
CA VAL A 465 45.65 -55.19 -9.22
C VAL A 465 46.34 -54.32 -8.17
N PRO A 466 45.76 -53.19 -7.71
CA PRO A 466 46.38 -52.35 -6.69
C PRO A 466 46.54 -53.09 -5.35
N SER A 467 47.59 -52.75 -4.61
CA SER A 467 47.85 -53.31 -3.28
C SER A 467 46.87 -52.77 -2.24
N ALA A 468 46.74 -53.49 -1.12
CA ALA A 468 45.91 -53.05 0.00
C ALA A 468 46.35 -51.71 0.61
N SER A 469 47.61 -51.29 0.45
CA SER A 469 48.09 -49.97 0.89
C SER A 469 47.61 -48.88 -0.06
N GLU A 470 47.79 -49.06 -1.37
CA GLU A 470 47.34 -48.10 -2.39
C GLU A 470 45.83 -47.89 -2.32
N VAL A 471 45.06 -48.97 -2.12
CA VAL A 471 43.61 -48.92 -1.91
C VAL A 471 43.22 -48.14 -0.63
N ALA A 472 44.00 -48.27 0.45
CA ALA A 472 43.74 -47.55 1.70
C ALA A 472 44.08 -46.06 1.59
N ASP A 473 45.13 -45.71 0.83
CA ASP A 473 45.62 -44.34 0.68
C ASP A 473 44.85 -43.54 -0.40
N GLN A 474 44.39 -44.20 -1.48
CA GLN A 474 43.83 -43.55 -2.68
C GLN A 474 42.39 -43.96 -3.02
N GLY A 475 41.87 -45.02 -2.40
CA GLY A 475 40.55 -45.59 -2.72
C GLY A 475 40.56 -46.52 -3.95
N ILE A 476 39.39 -46.75 -4.54
CA ILE A 476 39.22 -47.62 -5.73
C ILE A 476 38.39 -46.88 -6.78
N ALA A 477 38.94 -46.71 -7.99
CA ALA A 477 38.18 -46.33 -9.16
C ALA A 477 37.33 -47.53 -9.63
N LEU A 478 36.01 -47.48 -9.37
CA LEU A 478 35.10 -48.62 -9.57
C LEU A 478 35.15 -49.19 -11.00
N GLY A 479 35.18 -48.32 -12.02
CA GLY A 479 35.29 -48.75 -13.42
C GLY A 479 36.61 -49.43 -13.73
N GLU A 480 37.73 -48.80 -13.38
CA GLU A 480 39.08 -49.31 -13.69
C GLU A 480 39.34 -50.64 -12.98
N MET A 481 38.91 -50.75 -11.72
CA MET A 481 39.02 -52.00 -10.96
C MET A 481 38.17 -53.12 -11.58
N GLN A 482 36.99 -52.83 -12.15
CA GLN A 482 36.20 -53.85 -12.84
C GLN A 482 36.82 -54.24 -14.19
N ALA A 483 37.44 -53.32 -14.93
CA ALA A 483 38.21 -53.64 -16.13
C ALA A 483 39.42 -54.53 -15.79
N ILE A 484 40.18 -54.19 -14.74
CA ILE A 484 41.32 -55.00 -14.25
C ILE A 484 40.85 -56.39 -13.78
N LEU A 485 39.76 -56.47 -13.02
CA LEU A 485 39.19 -57.74 -12.56
C LEU A 485 38.73 -58.61 -13.73
N LEU A 486 38.09 -58.03 -14.74
CA LEU A 486 37.72 -58.76 -15.95
C LEU A 486 38.97 -59.25 -16.70
N GLN A 487 40.00 -58.42 -16.87
CA GLN A 487 41.28 -58.85 -17.45
C GLN A 487 41.89 -60.05 -16.71
N LYS A 488 41.88 -60.02 -15.36
CA LYS A 488 42.39 -61.15 -14.56
C LYS A 488 41.52 -62.40 -14.73
N ILE A 489 40.21 -62.27 -14.89
CA ILE A 489 39.28 -63.40 -15.14
C ILE A 489 39.55 -64.03 -16.52
N GLU A 490 39.82 -63.22 -17.53
CA GLU A 490 40.13 -63.67 -18.89
C GLU A 490 41.51 -64.36 -18.96
N GLU A 491 42.54 -63.76 -18.34
CA GLU A 491 43.87 -64.38 -18.17
C GLU A 491 43.76 -65.73 -17.42
N LEU A 492 43.01 -65.80 -16.32
CA LEU A 492 42.75 -67.03 -15.59
C LEU A 492 42.03 -68.07 -16.46
N THR A 493 41.11 -67.65 -17.31
CA THR A 493 40.37 -68.53 -18.24
C THR A 493 41.33 -69.17 -19.25
N LEU A 494 42.26 -68.40 -19.82
CA LEU A 494 43.30 -68.93 -20.72
C LEU A 494 44.24 -69.91 -19.99
N ILE A 495 44.68 -69.59 -18.77
CA ILE A 495 45.53 -70.48 -17.96
C ILE A 495 44.80 -71.80 -17.65
N VAL A 496 43.52 -71.76 -17.30
CA VAL A 496 42.71 -72.97 -17.01
C VAL A 496 42.52 -73.82 -18.27
N ILE A 497 42.27 -73.21 -19.43
CA ILE A 497 42.19 -73.92 -20.71
C ILE A 497 43.52 -74.62 -21.02
N GLU A 498 44.66 -73.96 -20.82
CA GLU A 498 45.96 -74.58 -21.07
C GLU A 498 46.28 -75.69 -20.06
N GLN A 499 45.99 -75.49 -18.77
CA GLN A 499 46.12 -76.54 -17.75
C GLN A 499 45.29 -77.78 -18.10
N GLN A 500 44.06 -77.61 -18.59
CA GLN A 500 43.21 -78.73 -19.01
C GLN A 500 43.82 -79.49 -20.21
N LYS A 501 44.38 -78.79 -21.22
CA LYS A 501 45.11 -79.43 -22.32
C LYS A 501 46.31 -80.25 -21.80
N GLN A 502 47.10 -79.70 -20.88
CA GLN A 502 48.24 -80.41 -20.29
C GLN A 502 47.80 -81.66 -19.50
N ILE A 503 46.69 -81.58 -18.76
CA ILE A 503 46.10 -82.74 -18.05
C ILE A 503 45.65 -83.81 -19.05
N GLU A 504 45.03 -83.44 -20.17
CA GLU A 504 44.62 -84.39 -21.21
C GLU A 504 45.81 -85.02 -21.93
N LEU A 505 46.86 -84.26 -22.23
CA LEU A 505 48.12 -84.78 -22.77
C LEU A 505 48.77 -85.79 -21.82
N LEU A 506 48.88 -85.46 -20.52
CA LEU A 506 49.42 -86.36 -19.50
C LEU A 506 48.57 -87.63 -19.34
N ARG A 507 47.23 -87.49 -19.35
CA ARG A 507 46.30 -88.62 -19.29
C ARG A 507 46.43 -89.53 -20.51
N ASN A 508 46.48 -88.96 -21.71
CA ASN A 508 46.61 -89.73 -22.94
C ASN A 508 47.96 -90.46 -22.99
N ARG A 509 49.04 -89.79 -22.57
CA ARG A 509 50.36 -90.41 -22.41
C ARG A 509 50.35 -91.57 -21.43
N GLY A 510 49.70 -91.43 -20.27
CA GLY A 510 49.51 -92.52 -19.31
C GLY A 510 48.63 -93.67 -19.83
N ILE A 511 47.71 -93.40 -20.76
CA ILE A 511 46.91 -94.44 -21.44
C ILE A 511 47.73 -95.16 -22.52
N GLU A 512 48.72 -94.51 -23.14
CA GLU A 512 49.66 -95.14 -24.08
C GLU A 512 50.76 -95.93 -23.35
N GLU A 513 51.31 -95.38 -22.26
CA GLU A 513 52.32 -96.03 -21.41
C GLU A 513 51.75 -97.22 -20.61
N SER A 514 50.43 -97.35 -20.47
CA SER A 514 49.76 -98.53 -19.87
C SER A 514 49.23 -99.55 -20.90
N LYS A 515 49.47 -99.32 -22.19
CA LYS A 515 49.15 -100.26 -23.30
C LYS A 515 50.38 -100.97 -23.88
N ASN A 516 51.58 -100.58 -23.46
CA ASN A 516 52.85 -101.29 -23.69
C ASN A 516 53.27 -102.06 -22.43
#